data_AF-A0A812IIJ1-F1
#
_entry.id   AF-A0A812IIJ1-F1
#
_cell.length_a   1.000
_cell.length_b   1.000
_cell.length_c   1.000
_cell.angle_alpha   90.00
_cell.angle_beta   90.00
_cell.angle_gamma   90.00
#
_symmetry.space_group_name_H-M   'P 1'
#
loop_
_entity.id
_entity.type
_entity.pdbx_description
1 polymer ?
#
loop_
_entity_poly.entity_id
_entity_poly.type
_entity_poly.pdbx_seq_one_letter_code
_entity_poly.pdbx_strand_id
1 'polypeptide(L)'
;MASYPGEEEAVVEVNLEWQETAGSQSCQLCVASTTTLAEFKAQCARVLQVELVHCPDFNDDMDHQQLCELGIGLSEVPVLLDLGPPLLEAKSEPSEPPSATAVASRIFVYGLISEGRAVTSGASFTPIFESSSGGKNFASVNAGNPKKLKVGGGTINGQFAQELRRVAGHDPDSYSPAHEALLRVAAQAGTARHGLVQAPASLRLPPCLEAAFIYLGRTPPEAEQVAGDSGRGGLVILDIFETKSRPYHDQNVAMVYTVGPQRGFEPDDATFLSKVRLVGRNVAAACHDYNMQRSRCSQLYEEFEQTMLRSRVKRCV
;
A
#
# COMPACT_ATOMS: atom_id res chain seq x y z
N MET A 1 -4.13 -55.21 -13.79
CA MET A 1 -3.96 -53.89 -13.15
C MET A 1 -4.68 -52.88 -14.02
N ALA A 2 -5.81 -52.35 -13.55
CA ALA A 2 -6.51 -51.28 -14.25
C ALA A 2 -5.69 -50.00 -14.09
N SER A 3 -5.24 -49.40 -15.19
CA SER A 3 -4.66 -48.06 -15.19
C SER A 3 -5.78 -47.09 -14.80
N TYR A 4 -5.66 -46.43 -13.65
CA TYR A 4 -6.55 -45.31 -13.33
C TYR A 4 -6.34 -44.22 -14.40
N PRO A 5 -7.43 -43.64 -14.94
CA PRO A 5 -7.32 -42.47 -15.81
C PRO A 5 -6.55 -41.40 -15.04
N GLY A 6 -5.46 -40.90 -15.62
CA GLY A 6 -4.63 -39.88 -14.99
C GLY A 6 -5.48 -38.67 -14.64
N GLU A 7 -5.38 -38.22 -13.39
CA GLU A 7 -5.99 -36.96 -12.96
C GLU A 7 -5.38 -35.84 -13.81
N GLU A 8 -6.21 -35.16 -14.59
CA GLU A 8 -5.77 -33.97 -15.34
C GLU A 8 -5.34 -32.91 -14.32
N GLU A 9 -4.07 -32.51 -14.41
CA GLU A 9 -3.49 -31.51 -13.53
C GLU A 9 -4.22 -30.17 -13.71
N ALA A 10 -4.80 -29.65 -12.62
CA ALA A 10 -5.58 -28.43 -12.68
C ALA A 10 -4.68 -27.24 -13.03
N VAL A 11 -5.02 -26.55 -14.12
CA VAL A 11 -4.35 -25.32 -14.57
C VAL A 11 -5.05 -24.11 -13.99
N VAL A 12 -4.28 -23.13 -13.51
CA VAL A 12 -4.76 -21.85 -13.01
C VAL A 12 -4.26 -20.71 -13.90
N GLU A 13 -5.10 -19.69 -14.07
CA GLU A 13 -4.76 -18.46 -14.79
C GLU A 13 -4.34 -17.40 -13.76
N VAL A 14 -3.12 -16.89 -13.88
CA VAL A 14 -2.54 -15.92 -12.95
C VAL A 14 -2.34 -14.59 -13.67
N ASN A 15 -3.00 -13.54 -13.16
CA ASN A 15 -2.76 -12.17 -13.61
C ASN A 15 -1.45 -11.66 -12.99
N LEU A 16 -0.55 -11.16 -13.82
CA LEU A 16 0.73 -10.57 -13.42
C LEU A 16 0.68 -9.06 -13.63
N GLU A 17 1.21 -8.27 -12.70
CA GLU A 17 1.34 -6.81 -12.84
C GLU A 17 2.73 -6.36 -12.38
N TRP A 18 3.39 -5.50 -13.16
CA TRP A 18 4.68 -4.90 -12.82
C TRP A 18 4.76 -3.44 -13.27
N GLN A 19 5.73 -2.71 -12.75
CA GLN A 19 5.94 -1.30 -13.08
C GLN A 19 7.18 -1.14 -13.97
N GLU A 20 7.01 -0.50 -15.11
CA GLU A 20 8.09 -0.02 -15.97
C GLU A 20 8.19 1.51 -15.93
N THR A 21 9.29 2.05 -16.46
CA THR A 21 9.47 3.51 -16.62
C THR A 21 8.31 4.16 -17.39
N ALA A 22 7.70 3.42 -18.32
CA ALA A 22 6.57 3.89 -19.13
C ALA A 22 5.19 3.71 -18.45
N GLY A 23 5.11 3.06 -17.29
CA GLY A 23 3.88 2.83 -16.55
C GLY A 23 3.65 1.37 -16.13
N SER A 24 2.44 1.08 -15.65
CA SER A 24 2.05 -0.29 -15.26
C SER A 24 1.88 -1.17 -16.48
N GLN A 25 2.42 -2.39 -16.42
CA GLN A 25 2.26 -3.44 -17.42
C GLN A 25 1.55 -4.64 -16.77
N SER A 26 0.83 -5.41 -17.58
CA SER A 26 0.19 -6.64 -17.10
C SER A 26 0.16 -7.71 -18.19
N CYS A 27 0.18 -8.96 -17.76
CA CYS A 27 -0.04 -10.12 -18.64
C CYS A 27 -0.69 -11.26 -17.85
N GLN A 28 -1.14 -12.29 -18.56
CA GLN A 28 -1.72 -13.49 -17.96
C GLN A 28 -0.83 -14.69 -18.24
N LEU A 29 -0.68 -15.54 -17.22
CA LEU A 29 0.12 -16.75 -17.31
C LEU A 29 -0.70 -17.96 -16.83
N CYS A 30 -0.81 -18.98 -17.68
CA CYS A 30 -1.40 -20.26 -17.30
C CYS A 30 -0.32 -21.19 -16.73
N VAL A 31 -0.52 -21.68 -15.52
CA VAL A 31 0.41 -22.57 -14.81
C VAL A 31 -0.33 -23.70 -14.10
N ALA A 32 0.34 -24.82 -13.84
CA ALA A 32 -0.25 -25.87 -13.04
C ALA A 32 -0.42 -25.38 -11.59
N SER A 33 -1.57 -25.67 -10.98
CA SER A 33 -1.87 -25.28 -9.58
C SER A 33 -0.89 -25.83 -8.54
N THR A 34 -0.22 -26.93 -8.90
CA THR A 34 0.83 -27.65 -8.16
C THR A 34 2.22 -27.06 -8.34
N THR A 35 2.40 -26.08 -9.24
CA THR A 35 3.68 -25.40 -9.48
C THR A 35 4.14 -24.75 -8.17
N THR A 36 5.42 -24.86 -7.85
CA THR A 36 5.99 -24.18 -6.68
C THR A 36 6.20 -22.69 -6.96
N LEU A 37 6.28 -21.86 -5.91
CA LEU A 37 6.54 -20.43 -6.09
C LEU A 37 7.89 -20.17 -6.80
N ALA A 38 8.94 -20.96 -6.53
CA ALA A 38 10.22 -20.85 -7.24
C ALA A 38 10.09 -21.14 -8.74
N GLU A 39 9.40 -22.21 -9.11
CA GLU A 39 9.16 -22.57 -10.51
C GLU A 39 8.33 -21.51 -11.23
N PHE A 40 7.33 -20.96 -10.55
CA PHE A 40 6.51 -19.86 -11.04
C PHE A 40 7.34 -18.58 -11.26
N LYS A 41 8.17 -18.17 -10.29
CA LYS A 41 9.11 -17.04 -10.44
C LYS A 41 10.04 -17.25 -11.64
N ALA A 42 10.60 -18.44 -11.79
CA ALA A 42 11.46 -18.80 -12.93
C ALA A 42 10.70 -18.78 -14.26
N GLN A 43 9.43 -19.20 -14.29
CA GLN A 43 8.59 -19.12 -15.49
C GLN A 43 8.27 -17.67 -15.85
N CYS A 44 7.94 -16.83 -14.87
CA CYS A 44 7.74 -15.39 -15.07
C CYS A 44 9.01 -14.74 -15.63
N ALA A 45 10.18 -15.04 -15.06
CA ALA A 45 11.47 -14.51 -15.52
C ALA A 45 11.73 -14.85 -17.00
N ARG A 46 11.45 -16.10 -17.41
CA ARG A 46 11.56 -16.52 -18.81
C ARG A 46 10.59 -15.78 -19.74
N VAL A 47 9.32 -15.66 -19.33
CA VAL A 47 8.28 -15.00 -20.14
C VAL A 47 8.57 -13.50 -20.31
N LEU A 48 9.06 -12.85 -19.25
CA LEU A 48 9.35 -11.42 -19.22
C LEU A 48 10.79 -11.09 -19.66
N GLN A 49 11.60 -12.10 -19.98
CA GLN A 49 13.00 -11.95 -20.40
C GLN A 49 13.86 -11.16 -19.40
N VAL A 50 13.68 -11.42 -18.10
CA VAL A 50 14.46 -10.84 -17.01
C VAL A 50 15.25 -11.92 -16.29
N GLU A 51 16.37 -11.54 -15.66
CA GLU A 51 17.22 -12.50 -14.95
C GLU A 51 16.51 -13.07 -13.70
N LEU A 52 15.77 -12.21 -13.01
CA LEU A 52 15.14 -12.53 -11.74
C LEU A 52 13.78 -11.82 -11.63
N VAL A 53 12.85 -12.50 -10.96
CA VAL A 53 11.55 -11.96 -10.60
C VAL A 53 11.40 -12.09 -9.09
N HIS A 54 11.13 -10.98 -8.42
CA HIS A 54 10.74 -10.94 -7.02
C HIS A 54 9.23 -10.74 -6.92
N CYS A 55 8.60 -11.46 -5.99
CA CYS A 55 7.18 -11.26 -5.68
C CYS A 55 7.12 -10.63 -4.27
N PRO A 56 6.91 -9.31 -4.11
CA PRO A 56 7.09 -8.61 -2.84
C PRO A 56 6.25 -9.16 -1.68
N ASP A 57 5.13 -9.80 -1.99
CA ASP A 57 4.21 -10.38 -1.02
C ASP A 57 4.67 -11.76 -0.49
N PHE A 58 5.72 -12.35 -1.07
CA PHE A 58 6.21 -13.70 -0.75
C PHE A 58 7.73 -13.68 -0.53
N ASN A 59 8.19 -14.26 0.57
CA ASN A 59 9.63 -14.39 0.84
C ASN A 59 10.20 -15.70 0.28
N ASP A 60 11.53 -15.83 0.29
CA ASP A 60 12.24 -16.99 -0.27
C ASP A 60 11.99 -18.28 0.53
N ASP A 61 11.57 -18.18 1.80
CA ASP A 61 11.18 -19.36 2.59
C ASP A 61 9.90 -20.00 2.05
N MET A 62 9.11 -19.29 1.23
CA MET A 62 7.88 -19.81 0.63
C MET A 62 8.10 -20.45 -0.75
N ASP A 63 9.32 -20.44 -1.27
CA ASP A 63 9.64 -20.88 -2.64
C ASP A 63 9.30 -22.35 -2.93
N HIS A 64 9.21 -23.17 -1.88
CA HIS A 64 8.86 -24.59 -1.97
C HIS A 64 7.35 -24.87 -1.84
N GLN A 65 6.54 -23.87 -1.50
CA GLN A 65 5.09 -24.02 -1.38
C GLN A 65 4.43 -23.94 -2.77
N GLN A 66 3.33 -24.68 -2.92
CA GLN A 66 2.58 -24.70 -4.18
C GLN A 66 1.71 -23.46 -4.32
N LEU A 67 1.45 -23.02 -5.56
CA LEU A 67 0.62 -21.84 -5.82
C LEU A 67 -0.78 -21.94 -5.20
N CYS A 68 -1.38 -23.14 -5.19
CA CYS A 68 -2.68 -23.37 -4.57
C CYS A 68 -2.66 -23.18 -3.04
N GLU A 69 -1.57 -23.53 -2.36
CA GLU A 69 -1.37 -23.33 -0.92
C GLU A 69 -1.21 -21.84 -0.60
N LEU A 70 -0.60 -21.10 -1.51
CA LEU A 70 -0.41 -19.65 -1.44
C LEU A 70 -1.63 -18.83 -1.88
N GLY A 71 -2.67 -19.50 -2.40
CA GLY A 71 -3.86 -18.84 -2.95
C GLY A 71 -3.63 -18.09 -4.27
N ILE A 72 -2.48 -18.31 -4.93
CA ILE A 72 -2.15 -17.71 -6.23
C ILE A 72 -2.98 -18.41 -7.33
N GLY A 73 -3.65 -17.63 -8.18
CA GLY A 73 -4.54 -18.16 -9.23
C GLY A 73 -5.93 -18.57 -8.73
N LEU A 74 -6.21 -18.48 -7.43
CA LEU A 74 -7.55 -18.65 -6.85
C LEU A 74 -8.30 -17.32 -6.67
N SER A 75 -7.60 -16.19 -6.82
CA SER A 75 -8.17 -14.85 -6.69
C SER A 75 -7.95 -14.05 -7.97
N GLU A 76 -8.85 -13.09 -8.23
CA GLU A 76 -8.69 -12.13 -9.33
C GLU A 76 -7.60 -11.06 -9.05
N VAL A 77 -6.98 -11.09 -7.88
CA VAL A 77 -5.92 -10.14 -7.51
C VAL A 77 -4.64 -10.50 -8.26
N PRO A 78 -4.04 -9.56 -9.01
CA PRO A 78 -2.80 -9.81 -9.72
C PRO A 78 -1.64 -10.03 -8.75
N VAL A 79 -0.69 -10.89 -9.14
CA VAL A 79 0.59 -11.03 -8.45
C VAL A 79 1.49 -9.88 -8.90
N LEU A 80 1.92 -9.07 -7.93
CA LEU A 80 2.84 -7.98 -8.18
C LEU A 80 4.26 -8.52 -8.36
N LEU A 81 4.92 -8.11 -9.44
CA LEU A 81 6.30 -8.49 -9.74
C LEU A 81 7.22 -7.26 -9.65
N ASP A 82 8.34 -7.45 -8.97
CA ASP A 82 9.50 -6.57 -9.06
C ASP A 82 10.55 -7.26 -9.94
N LEU A 83 10.86 -6.62 -11.07
CA LEU A 83 11.68 -7.22 -12.11
C LEU A 83 13.15 -6.87 -11.87
N GLY A 84 14.00 -7.90 -11.91
CA GLY A 84 15.45 -7.73 -11.98
C GLY A 84 15.89 -7.11 -13.31
N PRO A 85 17.21 -6.94 -13.51
CA PRO A 85 17.72 -6.44 -14.77
C PRO A 85 17.25 -7.32 -15.94
N PRO A 86 17.04 -6.73 -17.13
CA PRO A 86 16.79 -7.50 -18.34
C PRO A 86 17.90 -8.53 -18.53
N LEU A 87 17.56 -9.70 -19.06
CA LEU A 87 18.57 -10.65 -19.54
C LEU A 87 19.33 -9.98 -20.68
N LEU A 88 20.48 -9.36 -20.34
CA LEU A 88 21.36 -8.76 -21.32
C LEU A 88 21.86 -9.88 -22.23
N GLU A 89 21.43 -9.88 -23.49
CA GLU A 89 22.22 -10.54 -24.53
C GLU A 89 23.63 -9.94 -24.44
N ALA A 90 24.63 -10.79 -24.17
CA ALA A 90 26.01 -10.38 -23.94
C ALA A 90 26.49 -9.38 -25.03
N LYS A 91 26.40 -8.09 -24.72
CA LYS A 91 27.00 -6.99 -25.49
C LYS A 91 27.62 -5.99 -24.53
N SER A 92 28.86 -5.69 -24.85
CA SER A 92 29.86 -4.91 -24.14
C SER A 92 29.44 -3.49 -23.72
N GLU A 93 29.46 -3.25 -22.41
CA GLU A 93 30.09 -2.13 -21.65
C GLU A 93 29.87 -0.63 -22.03
N PRO A 94 30.09 0.34 -21.11
CA PRO A 94 29.04 0.98 -20.31
C PRO A 94 28.91 2.50 -20.55
N SER A 95 27.76 3.09 -20.18
CA SER A 95 27.55 4.55 -20.15
C SER A 95 27.13 5.05 -18.76
N GLU A 96 27.60 6.28 -18.47
CA GLU A 96 27.61 7.03 -17.20
C GLU A 96 26.38 6.97 -16.26
N PRO A 97 26.59 7.20 -14.95
CA PRO A 97 25.52 7.24 -13.96
C PRO A 97 24.68 8.52 -14.06
N PRO A 98 23.33 8.43 -13.86
CA PRO A 98 22.46 9.60 -13.87
C PRO A 98 22.60 10.45 -12.60
N SER A 99 22.49 11.76 -12.80
CA SER A 99 22.45 12.80 -11.76
C SER A 99 21.22 12.63 -10.85
N ALA A 100 21.40 12.82 -9.54
CA ALA A 100 20.37 12.68 -8.52
C ALA A 100 19.30 13.80 -8.63
N THR A 101 18.15 13.47 -9.20
CA THR A 101 16.94 14.32 -9.19
C THR A 101 16.05 13.94 -8.00
N ALA A 102 15.28 14.91 -7.49
CA ALA A 102 14.41 14.76 -6.33
C ALA A 102 13.47 13.55 -6.46
N VAL A 103 13.66 12.54 -5.62
CA VAL A 103 12.83 11.32 -5.62
C VAL A 103 11.46 11.68 -5.06
N ALA A 104 10.43 11.62 -5.90
CA ALA A 104 9.05 11.73 -5.46
C ALA A 104 8.77 10.67 -4.37
N SER A 105 8.22 11.12 -3.24
CA SER A 105 8.03 10.27 -2.06
C SER A 105 7.03 9.15 -2.32
N ARG A 106 7.52 7.97 -2.72
CA ARG A 106 6.73 6.71 -2.71
C ARG A 106 6.62 6.22 -1.27
N ILE A 107 5.44 5.78 -0.85
CA ILE A 107 5.21 5.18 0.46
C ILE A 107 5.29 3.65 0.34
N PHE A 108 6.09 3.03 1.20
CA PHE A 108 6.04 1.59 1.47
C PHE A 108 5.24 1.36 2.77
N VAL A 109 4.25 0.47 2.71
CA VAL A 109 3.46 0.08 3.87
C VAL A 109 3.93 -1.27 4.37
N TYR A 110 4.26 -1.34 5.64
CA TYR A 110 4.50 -2.59 6.34
C TYR A 110 3.34 -2.84 7.31
N GLY A 111 2.53 -3.87 7.02
CA GLY A 111 1.48 -4.32 7.91
C GLY A 111 2.03 -5.33 8.91
N LEU A 112 1.86 -5.07 10.20
CA LEU A 112 2.13 -6.07 11.25
C LEU A 112 0.84 -6.82 11.57
N ILE A 113 0.86 -8.14 11.37
CA ILE A 113 -0.13 -9.05 11.92
C ILE A 113 0.36 -9.42 13.33
N SER A 114 -0.14 -8.72 14.35
CA SER A 114 0.01 -9.20 15.73
C SER A 114 -1.08 -10.24 15.97
N GLU A 115 -0.73 -11.52 15.97
CA GLU A 115 -1.65 -12.57 16.43
C GLU A 115 -2.05 -12.30 17.89
N GLY A 116 -3.35 -12.23 18.11
CA GLY A 116 -3.94 -11.92 19.41
C GLY A 116 -3.76 -13.08 20.40
N ARG A 117 -2.65 -13.10 21.13
CA ARG A 117 -2.59 -13.75 22.44
C ARG A 117 -1.80 -12.84 23.39
N ALA A 118 -2.49 -12.36 24.42
CA ALA A 118 -1.86 -11.64 25.52
C ALA A 118 -0.94 -12.60 26.30
N VAL A 119 0.32 -12.68 25.89
CA VAL A 119 1.37 -13.30 26.68
C VAL A 119 1.91 -12.24 27.63
N THR A 120 1.57 -12.38 28.90
CA THR A 120 2.15 -11.61 29.99
C THR A 120 3.65 -11.87 30.10
N SER A 121 4.41 -10.80 30.30
CA SER A 121 5.86 -10.69 30.59
C SER A 121 6.85 -11.13 29.50
N GLY A 122 7.30 -10.18 28.67
CA GLY A 122 8.56 -10.27 27.93
C GLY A 122 8.52 -9.95 26.43
N ALA A 123 7.35 -9.81 25.81
CA ALA A 123 7.25 -9.54 24.39
C ALA A 123 7.64 -8.08 24.07
N SER A 124 8.75 -7.89 23.36
CA SER A 124 9.07 -6.62 22.71
C SER A 124 8.15 -6.45 21.51
N PHE A 125 7.22 -5.49 21.56
CA PHE A 125 6.45 -5.12 20.37
C PHE A 125 7.38 -4.45 19.35
N THR A 126 7.09 -4.65 18.06
CA THR A 126 7.77 -3.91 17.00
C THR A 126 7.50 -2.41 17.17
N PRO A 127 8.53 -1.54 17.07
CA PRO A 127 8.34 -0.10 17.08
C PRO A 127 7.33 0.34 16.01
N ILE A 128 6.56 1.39 16.32
CA ILE A 128 5.59 1.93 15.36
C ILE A 128 6.30 2.63 14.22
N PHE A 129 7.31 3.43 14.54
CA PHE A 129 8.15 4.13 13.58
C PHE A 129 9.57 3.62 13.70
N GLU A 130 10.27 3.54 12.56
CA GLU A 130 11.67 3.17 12.56
C GLU A 130 12.50 4.28 13.21
N SER A 131 13.45 3.89 14.04
CA SER A 131 14.37 4.85 14.67
C SER A 131 15.59 5.13 13.79
N SER A 132 15.91 4.22 12.87
CA SER A 132 17.01 4.34 11.91
C SER A 132 16.49 4.50 10.48
N SER A 133 17.11 5.38 9.72
CA SER A 133 16.78 5.55 8.30
C SER A 133 17.27 4.34 7.49
N GLY A 134 16.33 3.63 6.85
CA GLY A 134 16.62 2.57 5.88
C GLY A 134 16.74 3.07 4.44
N GLY A 135 16.79 4.40 4.21
CA GLY A 135 16.82 4.99 2.87
C GLY A 135 15.52 4.89 2.07
N LYS A 136 14.46 4.29 2.63
CA LYS A 136 13.12 4.19 2.04
C LYS A 136 12.09 4.89 2.90
N ASN A 137 11.15 5.58 2.26
CA ASN A 137 10.01 6.17 2.93
C ASN A 137 9.07 5.09 3.48
N PHE A 138 8.55 5.34 4.67
CA PHE A 138 7.82 4.39 5.48
C PHE A 138 6.51 5.00 5.97
N ALA A 139 5.46 4.20 5.98
CA ALA A 139 4.22 4.52 6.66
C ALA A 139 3.75 3.35 7.53
N SER A 140 3.38 3.67 8.76
CA SER A 140 2.92 2.70 9.75
C SER A 140 1.41 2.61 9.76
N VAL A 141 0.88 1.38 9.86
CA VAL A 141 -0.58 1.15 9.89
C VAL A 141 -1.10 1.22 11.33
N ASN A 142 -2.04 2.14 11.58
CA ASN A 142 -2.74 2.31 12.84
C ASN A 142 -4.11 1.63 12.81
N ALA A 143 -4.36 0.74 13.77
CA ALA A 143 -5.67 0.12 13.99
C ALA A 143 -6.61 1.08 14.76
N GLY A 144 -7.39 1.81 14.00
CA GLY A 144 -8.25 2.89 14.44
C GLY A 144 -9.49 2.49 15.26
N ASN A 145 -10.07 3.50 15.93
CA ASN A 145 -11.36 3.39 16.57
C ASN A 145 -12.52 3.74 15.59
N PRO A 146 -13.50 2.85 15.38
CA PRO A 146 -14.59 3.10 14.42
C PRO A 146 -15.48 4.27 14.82
N LYS A 147 -15.73 4.47 16.12
CA LYS A 147 -16.73 5.44 16.60
C LYS A 147 -16.21 6.88 16.52
N LYS A 148 -14.97 7.11 16.96
CA LYS A 148 -14.40 8.46 17.12
C LYS A 148 -13.38 8.86 16.06
N LEU A 149 -12.94 7.92 15.22
CA LEU A 149 -11.85 8.11 14.26
C LEU A 149 -10.60 8.78 14.86
N LYS A 150 -10.33 8.53 16.15
CA LYS A 150 -9.28 9.23 16.89
C LYS A 150 -7.98 8.46 16.87
N VAL A 151 -6.86 9.18 16.97
CA VAL A 151 -5.54 8.63 17.25
C VAL A 151 -5.34 8.62 18.77
N GLY A 152 -5.29 7.43 19.38
CA GLY A 152 -5.12 7.25 20.82
C GLY A 152 -6.06 6.21 21.45
N GLY A 153 -6.19 6.26 22.79
CA GLY A 153 -6.87 5.21 23.55
C GLY A 153 -5.89 4.13 24.00
N GLY A 154 -6.26 2.86 23.85
CA GLY A 154 -5.42 1.72 24.24
C GLY A 154 -4.78 1.00 23.05
N THR A 155 -4.03 -0.07 23.32
CA THR A 155 -3.39 -0.95 22.32
C THR A 155 -2.50 -0.17 21.33
N ILE A 156 -2.37 -0.63 20.08
CA ILE A 156 -1.53 0.00 19.07
C ILE A 156 -1.92 1.46 18.79
N ASN A 157 -3.20 1.79 18.74
CA ASN A 157 -3.65 3.18 18.52
C ASN A 157 -3.23 4.12 19.66
N GLY A 158 -3.25 3.62 20.90
CA GLY A 158 -2.70 4.32 22.06
C GLY A 158 -1.19 4.57 21.94
N GLN A 159 -0.44 3.59 21.44
CA GLN A 159 1.00 3.71 21.19
C GLN A 159 1.30 4.72 20.08
N PHE A 160 0.51 4.77 19.00
CA PHE A 160 0.63 5.80 17.96
C PHE A 160 0.51 7.21 18.56
N ALA A 161 -0.51 7.44 19.39
CA ALA A 161 -0.69 8.74 20.04
C ALA A 161 0.48 9.12 20.96
N GLN A 162 1.04 8.14 21.70
CA GLN A 162 2.19 8.38 22.58
C GLN A 162 3.45 8.71 21.78
N GLU A 163 3.76 7.93 20.75
CA GLU A 163 4.91 8.13 19.86
C GLU A 163 4.83 9.48 19.14
N LEU A 164 3.71 9.77 18.46
CA LEU A 164 3.51 11.02 17.73
C LEU A 164 3.61 12.24 18.64
N ARG A 165 3.05 12.17 19.86
CA ARG A 165 3.15 13.26 20.84
C ARG A 165 4.57 13.43 21.37
N ARG A 166 5.22 12.34 21.77
CA ARG A 166 6.53 12.36 22.45
C ARG A 166 7.67 12.70 21.49
N VAL A 167 7.63 12.18 20.27
CA VAL A 167 8.76 12.22 19.31
C VAL A 167 8.58 13.35 18.31
N ALA A 168 7.38 13.53 17.78
CA ALA A 168 7.10 14.49 16.72
C ALA A 168 6.35 15.76 17.20
N GLY A 169 5.98 15.83 18.48
CA GLY A 169 5.26 16.98 19.03
C GLY A 169 3.85 17.15 18.49
N HIS A 170 3.22 16.08 17.97
CA HIS A 170 1.85 16.14 17.48
C HIS A 170 0.86 16.34 18.63
N ASP A 171 -0.31 16.87 18.28
CA ASP A 171 -1.51 16.80 19.11
C ASP A 171 -2.45 15.70 18.57
N PRO A 172 -2.43 14.47 19.13
CA PRO A 172 -3.30 13.38 18.67
C PRO A 172 -4.80 13.68 18.74
N ASP A 173 -5.24 14.56 19.64
CA ASP A 173 -6.66 14.88 19.80
C ASP A 173 -7.21 15.68 18.60
N SER A 174 -6.33 16.36 17.87
CA SER A 174 -6.68 17.11 16.65
C SER A 174 -7.00 16.22 15.43
N TYR A 175 -6.63 14.94 15.44
CA TYR A 175 -6.87 14.02 14.31
C TYR A 175 -8.36 13.66 14.18
N SER A 176 -9.05 13.42 15.29
CA SER A 176 -10.47 13.01 15.31
C SER A 176 -11.38 13.96 14.52
N PRO A 177 -11.41 15.29 14.78
CA PRO A 177 -12.26 16.20 14.02
C PRO A 177 -11.86 16.28 12.54
N ALA A 178 -10.57 16.15 12.21
CA ALA A 178 -10.09 16.15 10.84
C ALA A 178 -10.54 14.88 10.08
N HIS A 179 -10.40 13.70 10.68
CA HIS A 179 -10.83 12.43 10.11
C HIS A 179 -12.35 12.39 9.89
N GLU A 180 -13.14 12.87 10.85
CA GLU A 180 -14.59 12.96 10.70
C GLU A 180 -15.00 13.94 9.60
N ALA A 181 -14.32 15.08 9.48
CA ALA A 181 -14.56 16.04 8.40
C ALA A 181 -14.20 15.43 7.04
N LEU A 182 -13.08 14.71 6.95
CA LEU A 182 -12.62 14.07 5.72
C LEU A 182 -13.57 12.95 5.28
N LEU A 183 -14.08 12.16 6.22
CA LEU A 183 -15.12 11.16 5.96
C LEU A 183 -16.39 11.81 5.40
N ARG A 184 -16.84 12.94 5.97
CA ARG A 184 -18.01 13.67 5.44
C ARG A 184 -17.75 14.16 4.01
N VAL A 185 -16.55 14.68 3.72
CA VAL A 185 -16.19 15.10 2.36
C VAL A 185 -16.25 13.92 1.39
N ALA A 186 -15.68 12.77 1.73
CA ALA A 186 -15.70 11.60 0.87
C ALA A 186 -17.11 11.03 0.67
N ALA A 187 -17.92 10.97 1.72
CA ALA A 187 -19.31 10.54 1.62
C ALA A 187 -20.15 11.50 0.75
N GLN A 188 -19.89 12.81 0.82
CA GLN A 188 -20.60 13.83 0.01
C GLN A 188 -20.12 13.88 -1.44
N ALA A 189 -18.85 13.56 -1.70
CA ALA A 189 -18.34 13.42 -3.07
C ALA A 189 -19.12 12.32 -3.84
N GLY A 190 -19.76 11.41 -3.09
CA GLY A 190 -20.70 10.43 -3.60
C GLY A 190 -20.06 9.44 -4.57
N THR A 191 -20.91 8.63 -5.19
CA THR A 191 -20.55 7.62 -6.19
C THR A 191 -19.73 8.13 -7.38
N ALA A 192 -19.70 9.45 -7.59
CA ALA A 192 -18.98 10.10 -8.68
C ALA A 192 -17.44 10.07 -8.52
N ARG A 193 -16.92 9.91 -7.30
CA ARG A 193 -15.47 9.82 -7.03
C ARG A 193 -15.19 8.66 -6.07
N HIS A 194 -15.13 7.46 -6.63
CA HIS A 194 -14.54 6.30 -5.96
C HIS A 194 -13.01 6.40 -5.98
N GLY A 195 -12.34 5.64 -5.11
CA GLY A 195 -10.88 5.68 -4.95
C GLY A 195 -10.39 6.70 -3.91
N LEU A 196 -9.13 7.13 -4.05
CA LEU A 196 -8.46 8.01 -3.09
C LEU A 196 -8.93 9.47 -3.21
N VAL A 197 -9.54 9.99 -2.14
CA VAL A 197 -10.03 11.38 -2.04
C VAL A 197 -9.08 12.20 -1.17
N GLN A 198 -8.51 13.27 -1.73
CA GLN A 198 -7.70 14.23 -0.99
C GLN A 198 -8.56 15.20 -0.18
N ALA A 199 -8.10 15.58 1.01
CA ALA A 199 -8.69 16.66 1.79
C ALA A 199 -8.67 17.98 0.99
N PRO A 200 -9.81 18.68 0.87
CA PRO A 200 -9.85 19.96 0.19
C PRO A 200 -9.12 21.03 1.02
N ALA A 201 -8.59 22.06 0.37
CA ALA A 201 -7.86 23.15 1.05
C ALA A 201 -8.68 23.90 2.12
N SER A 202 -10.02 23.82 2.06
CA SER A 202 -10.91 24.39 3.07
C SER A 202 -11.02 23.55 4.34
N LEU A 203 -10.60 22.28 4.31
CA LEU A 203 -10.62 21.41 5.49
C LEU A 203 -9.39 21.70 6.34
N ARG A 204 -9.63 22.07 7.61
CA ARG A 204 -8.56 22.34 8.57
C ARG A 204 -7.92 21.05 9.05
N LEU A 205 -6.73 20.75 8.55
CA LEU A 205 -5.90 19.64 9.00
C LEU A 205 -5.12 20.01 10.29
N PRO A 206 -4.70 19.03 11.09
CA PRO A 206 -3.69 19.24 12.12
C PRO A 206 -2.45 19.92 11.53
N PRO A 207 -1.81 20.90 12.20
CA PRO A 207 -0.65 21.62 11.66
C PRO A 207 0.59 20.76 11.40
N CYS A 208 0.59 19.50 11.86
CA CYS A 208 1.63 18.52 11.61
C CYS A 208 1.43 17.72 10.32
N LEU A 209 0.28 17.87 9.64
CA LEU A 209 -0.02 17.19 8.39
C LEU A 209 0.17 18.13 7.19
N GLU A 210 0.93 17.66 6.20
CA GLU A 210 1.07 18.30 4.89
C GLU A 210 -0.19 18.06 4.05
N ALA A 211 -0.73 16.85 4.13
CA ALA A 211 -1.91 16.43 3.40
C ALA A 211 -2.61 15.26 4.11
N ALA A 212 -3.89 15.10 3.84
CA ALA A 212 -4.63 13.91 4.25
C ALA A 212 -5.46 13.37 3.09
N PHE A 213 -5.59 12.06 3.02
CA PHE A 213 -6.38 11.35 2.02
C PHE A 213 -7.27 10.33 2.68
N ILE A 214 -8.39 10.00 2.06
CA ILE A 214 -9.29 8.93 2.53
C ILE A 214 -9.67 8.02 1.37
N TYR A 215 -9.82 6.75 1.67
CA TYR A 215 -10.21 5.70 0.75
C TYR A 215 -11.35 4.89 1.36
N LEU A 216 -12.46 4.80 0.63
CA LEU A 216 -13.66 4.07 1.08
C LEU A 216 -13.94 2.81 0.24
N GLY A 217 -13.33 2.68 -0.94
CA GLY A 217 -13.55 1.54 -1.84
C GLY A 217 -13.21 1.87 -3.29
N ARG A 218 -13.07 0.84 -4.12
CA ARG A 218 -12.80 0.97 -5.57
C ARG A 218 -14.05 1.30 -6.35
N THR A 219 -15.20 0.81 -5.88
CA THR A 219 -16.47 1.01 -6.56
C THR A 219 -17.42 1.85 -5.71
N PRO A 220 -18.40 2.50 -6.33
CA PRO A 220 -19.41 3.24 -5.58
C PRO A 220 -20.15 2.40 -4.51
N PRO A 221 -20.60 1.16 -4.80
CA PRO A 221 -21.24 0.32 -3.77
C PRO A 221 -20.33 0.00 -2.58
N GLU A 222 -19.04 -0.23 -2.82
CA GLU A 222 -18.06 -0.46 -1.73
C GLU A 222 -17.90 0.79 -0.86
N ALA A 223 -17.79 1.97 -1.49
CA ALA A 223 -17.67 3.22 -0.77
C ALA A 223 -18.92 3.52 0.08
N GLU A 224 -20.11 3.27 -0.47
CA GLU A 224 -21.38 3.38 0.25
C GLU A 224 -21.45 2.40 1.44
N GLN A 225 -21.04 1.14 1.22
CA GLN A 225 -20.98 0.13 2.27
C GLN A 225 -20.06 0.57 3.42
N VAL A 226 -18.85 1.04 3.12
CA VAL A 226 -17.88 1.47 4.15
C VAL A 226 -18.32 2.74 4.87
N ALA A 227 -18.90 3.71 4.16
CA ALA A 227 -19.40 4.95 4.74
C ALA A 227 -20.64 4.74 5.63
N GLY A 228 -21.52 3.81 5.22
CA GLY A 228 -22.74 3.47 5.94
C GLY A 228 -22.54 2.47 7.09
N ASP A 229 -21.45 1.71 7.09
CA ASP A 229 -21.15 0.76 8.17
C ASP A 229 -20.88 1.53 9.48
N SER A 230 -21.71 1.27 10.50
CA SER A 230 -21.49 1.78 11.86
C SER A 230 -20.14 1.35 12.46
N GLY A 231 -19.62 0.20 12.02
CA GLY A 231 -18.30 -0.31 12.33
C GLY A 231 -17.20 0.24 11.44
N ARG A 232 -17.54 0.96 10.35
CA ARG A 232 -16.62 1.58 9.39
C ARG A 232 -15.50 0.65 8.90
N GLY A 233 -15.77 -0.66 8.85
CA GLY A 233 -14.77 -1.66 8.50
C GLY A 233 -14.29 -1.45 7.07
N GLY A 234 -12.97 -1.29 6.87
CA GLY A 234 -12.38 -1.04 5.56
C GLY A 234 -12.11 0.43 5.22
N LEU A 235 -12.48 1.37 6.09
CA LEU A 235 -12.07 2.77 5.95
C LEU A 235 -10.55 2.88 6.08
N VAL A 236 -9.91 3.66 5.21
CA VAL A 236 -8.48 3.97 5.25
C VAL A 236 -8.27 5.47 5.11
N ILE A 237 -7.42 6.05 5.96
CA ILE A 237 -6.97 7.44 5.90
C ILE A 237 -5.44 7.43 5.82
N LEU A 238 -4.88 8.22 4.91
CA LEU A 238 -3.44 8.46 4.80
C LEU A 238 -3.15 9.85 5.35
N ASP A 239 -2.45 9.92 6.48
CA ASP A 239 -2.00 11.17 7.10
C ASP A 239 -0.54 11.42 6.73
N ILE A 240 -0.30 12.36 5.82
CA ILE A 240 1.05 12.70 5.33
C ILE A 240 1.64 13.76 6.24
N PHE A 241 2.76 13.45 6.88
CA PHE A 241 3.39 14.33 7.85
C PHE A 241 4.24 15.41 7.16
N GLU A 242 4.10 16.64 7.66
CA GLU A 242 5.06 17.71 7.43
C GLU A 242 6.47 17.23 7.78
N THR A 243 7.49 17.60 6.99
CA THR A 243 8.88 17.12 7.18
C THR A 243 9.37 17.32 8.62
N LYS A 244 9.12 18.50 9.21
CA LYS A 244 9.54 18.83 10.58
C LYS A 244 8.78 18.09 11.68
N SER A 245 7.70 17.39 11.32
CA SER A 245 6.83 16.65 12.24
C SER A 245 6.92 15.14 11.98
N ARG A 246 7.94 14.66 11.26
CA ARG A 246 8.15 13.22 11.07
C ARG A 246 8.80 12.61 12.31
N PRO A 247 8.32 11.47 12.83
CA PRO A 247 8.95 10.80 13.96
C PRO A 247 10.35 10.30 13.58
N TYR A 248 11.36 10.58 14.42
CA TYR A 248 12.75 10.12 14.32
C TYR A 248 13.57 10.57 13.10
N HIS A 249 13.06 10.41 11.87
CA HIS A 249 13.77 10.74 10.63
C HIS A 249 12.80 11.06 9.47
N ASP A 250 13.32 11.73 8.44
CA ASP A 250 12.52 12.25 7.32
C ASP A 250 11.82 11.19 6.48
N GLN A 251 12.22 9.93 6.59
CA GLN A 251 11.59 8.82 5.87
C GLN A 251 10.34 8.25 6.58
N ASN A 252 10.05 8.59 7.83
CA ASN A 252 8.76 8.24 8.45
C ASN A 252 7.69 9.23 7.99
N VAL A 253 7.21 9.06 6.75
CA VAL A 253 6.48 10.10 6.01
C VAL A 253 4.99 10.15 6.32
N ALA A 254 4.40 9.07 6.81
CA ALA A 254 2.96 8.99 6.99
C ALA A 254 2.51 7.98 8.05
N MET A 255 1.24 8.10 8.43
CA MET A 255 0.48 7.05 9.09
C MET A 255 -0.68 6.62 8.20
N VAL A 256 -0.93 5.31 8.13
CA VAL A 256 -2.13 4.74 7.51
C VAL A 256 -3.11 4.39 8.62
N TYR A 257 -4.13 5.21 8.83
CA TYR A 257 -5.18 4.93 9.79
C TYR A 257 -6.27 4.07 9.14
N THR A 258 -6.53 2.88 9.68
CA THR A 258 -7.59 2.01 9.16
C THR A 258 -8.46 1.43 10.27
N VAL A 259 -9.70 1.12 9.94
CA VAL A 259 -10.64 0.51 10.87
C VAL A 259 -10.88 -0.94 10.46
N GLY A 260 -10.41 -1.87 11.30
CA GLY A 260 -10.65 -3.31 11.13
C GLY A 260 -12.06 -3.72 11.58
N PRO A 261 -12.61 -4.84 11.06
CA PRO A 261 -13.84 -5.39 11.56
C PRO A 261 -13.68 -5.89 13.00
N GLN A 262 -14.77 -5.89 13.77
CA GLN A 262 -14.80 -6.46 15.11
C GLN A 262 -15.61 -7.75 15.08
N ARG A 263 -15.01 -8.88 15.44
CA ARG A 263 -15.67 -10.19 15.32
C ARG A 263 -17.05 -10.22 15.99
N GLY A 264 -17.20 -9.58 17.15
CA GLY A 264 -18.45 -9.52 17.90
C GLY A 264 -19.57 -8.69 17.25
N PHE A 265 -19.29 -7.95 16.17
CA PHE A 265 -20.29 -7.20 15.40
C PHE A 265 -20.68 -7.89 14.10
N GLU A 266 -20.02 -9.00 13.75
CA GLU A 266 -20.28 -9.72 12.51
C GLU A 266 -21.13 -10.96 12.78
N PRO A 267 -22.10 -11.27 11.90
CA PRO A 267 -23.04 -12.38 12.11
C PRO A 267 -22.33 -13.75 12.09
N ASP A 268 -21.27 -13.88 11.31
CA ASP A 268 -20.52 -15.12 11.11
C ASP A 268 -19.05 -14.85 10.75
N ASP A 269 -18.24 -15.92 10.77
CA ASP A 269 -16.81 -15.84 10.47
C ASP A 269 -16.56 -15.46 9.01
N ALA A 270 -17.43 -15.88 8.08
CA ALA A 270 -17.28 -15.59 6.66
C ALA A 270 -17.39 -14.08 6.38
N THR A 271 -18.36 -13.42 7.00
CA THR A 271 -18.57 -11.97 6.92
C THR A 271 -17.41 -11.22 7.56
N PHE A 272 -16.94 -11.68 8.72
CA PHE A 272 -15.76 -11.12 9.37
C PHE A 272 -14.51 -11.21 8.49
N LEU A 273 -14.20 -12.39 7.95
CA LEU A 273 -13.06 -12.60 7.06
C LEU A 273 -13.18 -11.81 5.75
N SER A 274 -14.39 -11.69 5.19
CA SER A 274 -14.66 -10.83 4.03
C SER A 274 -14.29 -9.38 4.32
N LYS A 275 -14.68 -8.84 5.49
CA LYS A 275 -14.28 -7.49 5.91
C LYS A 275 -12.78 -7.35 6.20
N VAL A 276 -12.12 -8.39 6.73
CA VAL A 276 -10.66 -8.38 6.89
C VAL A 276 -9.96 -8.25 5.53
N ARG A 277 -10.42 -9.01 4.53
CA ARG A 277 -9.90 -8.90 3.15
C ARG A 277 -10.17 -7.52 2.55
N LEU A 278 -11.36 -6.96 2.80
CA LEU A 278 -11.71 -5.60 2.38
C LEU A 278 -10.73 -4.56 2.94
N VAL A 279 -10.38 -4.65 4.24
CA VAL A 279 -9.40 -3.76 4.87
C VAL A 279 -8.04 -3.87 4.18
N GLY A 280 -7.51 -5.09 4.03
CA GLY A 280 -6.21 -5.31 3.38
C GLY A 280 -6.18 -4.74 1.96
N ARG A 281 -7.22 -5.03 1.17
CA ARG A 281 -7.37 -4.51 -0.20
C ARG A 281 -7.44 -2.98 -0.24
N ASN A 282 -8.22 -2.37 0.65
CA ASN A 282 -8.37 -0.92 0.69
C ASN A 282 -7.07 -0.22 1.13
N VAL A 283 -6.31 -0.81 2.06
CA VAL A 283 -5.00 -0.28 2.46
C VAL A 283 -4.03 -0.29 1.28
N ALA A 284 -3.91 -1.45 0.60
CA ALA A 284 -3.05 -1.58 -0.58
C ALA A 284 -3.46 -0.61 -1.69
N ALA A 285 -4.75 -0.53 -2.00
CA ALA A 285 -5.28 0.35 -3.04
C ALA A 285 -5.07 1.84 -2.71
N ALA A 286 -5.31 2.26 -1.47
CA ALA A 286 -5.08 3.64 -1.04
C ALA A 286 -3.61 4.06 -1.24
N CYS A 287 -2.68 3.18 -0.90
CA CYS A 287 -1.25 3.45 -1.00
C CYS A 287 -0.77 3.44 -2.46
N HIS A 288 -1.29 2.49 -3.26
CA HIS A 288 -1.06 2.49 -4.71
C HIS A 288 -1.54 3.79 -5.35
N ASP A 289 -2.79 4.20 -5.12
CA ASP A 289 -3.37 5.41 -5.68
C ASP A 289 -2.57 6.66 -5.27
N TYR A 290 -2.14 6.72 -4.01
CA TYR A 290 -1.30 7.81 -3.52
C TYR A 290 0.03 7.89 -4.27
N ASN A 291 0.71 6.75 -4.42
CA ASN A 291 1.99 6.66 -5.12
C ASN A 291 1.85 7.04 -6.60
N MET A 292 0.74 6.66 -7.24
CA MET A 292 0.43 7.04 -8.61
C MET A 292 0.16 8.55 -8.76
N GLN A 293 -0.61 9.15 -7.83
CA GLN A 293 -0.86 10.59 -7.82
C GLN A 293 0.45 11.39 -7.65
N ARG A 294 1.32 10.98 -6.72
CA ARG A 294 2.63 11.64 -6.50
C ARG A 294 3.56 11.54 -7.71
N SER A 295 3.60 10.39 -8.37
CA SER A 295 4.46 10.18 -9.55
C SER A 295 4.05 11.11 -10.70
N ARG A 296 2.74 11.27 -10.95
CA ARG A 296 2.21 12.18 -11.98
C ARG A 296 2.52 13.65 -11.68
N CYS A 297 2.40 14.08 -10.42
CA CYS A 297 2.74 15.45 -10.03
C CYS A 297 4.22 15.76 -10.25
N SER A 298 5.12 14.80 -9.98
CA SER A 298 6.56 14.97 -10.21
C SER A 298 6.88 15.17 -11.69
N GLN A 299 6.31 14.34 -12.57
CA GLN A 299 6.52 14.43 -14.02
C GLN A 299 6.08 15.79 -14.58
N LEU A 300 4.91 16.29 -14.20
CA LEU A 300 4.41 17.58 -14.66
C LEU A 300 5.30 18.75 -14.20
N TYR A 301 5.89 18.65 -13.01
CA TYR A 301 6.81 19.68 -12.51
C TYR A 301 8.12 19.69 -13.30
N GLU A 302 8.68 18.52 -13.61
CA GLU A 302 9.89 18.39 -14.43
C GLU A 302 9.67 18.91 -15.87
N GLU A 303 8.55 18.58 -16.49
CA GLU A 303 8.17 19.10 -17.82
C GLU A 303 8.03 20.63 -17.81
N PHE A 304 7.44 21.19 -16.76
CA PHE A 304 7.29 22.63 -16.60
C PHE A 304 8.65 23.35 -16.42
N GLU A 305 9.52 22.83 -15.55
CA GLU A 305 10.89 23.34 -15.35
C GLU A 305 11.69 23.32 -16.66
N GLN A 306 11.67 22.21 -17.39
CA GLN A 306 12.35 22.09 -18.69
C GLN A 306 11.80 23.08 -19.72
N THR A 307 10.50 23.29 -19.74
CA THR A 307 9.84 24.25 -20.64
C THR A 307 10.23 25.69 -20.31
N MET A 308 10.29 26.02 -19.02
CA MET A 308 10.72 27.34 -18.53
C MET A 308 12.19 27.62 -18.84
N LEU A 309 13.07 26.63 -18.63
CA LEU A 309 14.50 26.72 -18.97
C LEU A 309 14.71 26.96 -20.48
N ARG A 310 14.04 26.18 -21.33
CA ARG A 310 14.09 26.35 -22.80
C ARG A 310 13.60 27.72 -23.25
N SER A 311 12.58 28.26 -22.59
CA SER A 311 12.00 29.57 -22.90
C SER A 311 12.90 30.73 -22.49
N ARG A 312 13.72 30.59 -21.44
CA ARG A 312 14.69 31.60 -21.00
C ARG A 312 15.89 31.68 -21.94
N VAL A 313 16.41 30.54 -22.40
CA VAL A 313 17.54 30.50 -23.35
C VAL A 313 17.20 31.21 -24.67
N LYS A 314 15.95 31.11 -25.15
CA LYS A 314 15.51 31.77 -26.39
C LYS A 314 15.38 33.30 -26.30
N ARG A 315 15.41 33.91 -25.11
CA ARG A 315 15.33 35.39 -24.96
C ARG A 315 16.70 36.06 -24.81
N CYS A 316 17.79 35.28 -24.77
CA CYS A 316 19.14 35.80 -24.57
C CYS A 316 20.01 35.74 -25.85
N VAL A 317 19.40 35.47 -27.01
CA VAL A 317 20.02 35.49 -28.35
C VAL A 317 19.27 36.49 -29.21
#